data_AF-A0A3D3GXT6-F1
#
_entry.id   AF-A0A3D3GXT6-F1
#
_cell.length_a   1.000
_cell.length_b   1.000
_cell.length_c   1.000
_cell.angle_alpha   90.00
_cell.angle_beta   90.00
_cell.angle_gamma   90.00
#
_symmetry.space_group_name_H-M   'P 1'
#
loop_
_entity.id
_entity.type
_entity.pdbx_description
1 polymer ?
#
loop_
_entity_poly.entity_id
_entity_poly.type
_entity_poly.pdbx_seq_one_letter_code
_entity_poly.pdbx_strand_id
1 'polypeptide(L)'
;MTKHDELPIDHDDPLISFLDKSIKVAIKILAILMVAVIFWGVADVVYVFYQKLIQPPFMLLVLSDIFKVFAAFLAVLIAIEIFQNIILYLRTDVIPLKLVVVTALVAMARKIIIIDFNEVMPMHIFAVGFVVLALGVTYYLVGKK
;
A
#
# COMPACT_ATOMS: atom_id res chain seq x y z
N MET A 1 23.65 -10.89 -32.75
CA MET A 1 23.42 -9.74 -31.85
C MET A 1 23.23 -10.27 -30.44
N THR A 2 23.98 -9.69 -29.52
CA THR A 2 24.42 -10.19 -28.20
C THR A 2 23.34 -10.79 -27.29
N LYS A 3 23.51 -12.09 -27.03
CA LYS A 3 22.90 -12.87 -25.96
C LYS A 3 23.70 -12.55 -24.68
N HIS A 4 23.20 -11.63 -23.86
CA HIS A 4 23.82 -11.31 -22.56
C HIS A 4 23.24 -12.25 -21.50
N ASP A 5 24.06 -13.22 -21.13
CA ASP A 5 24.15 -13.89 -19.82
C ASP A 5 22.85 -14.10 -19.04
N GLU A 6 22.12 -15.14 -19.47
CA GLU A 6 21.37 -15.96 -18.53
C GLU A 6 22.40 -16.71 -17.69
N LEU A 7 22.63 -16.24 -16.46
CA LEU A 7 23.43 -16.97 -15.48
C LEU A 7 22.87 -18.41 -15.36
N PRO A 8 23.71 -19.45 -15.47
CA PRO A 8 23.27 -20.83 -15.32
C PRO A 8 22.67 -21.01 -13.92
N ILE A 9 21.40 -21.40 -13.85
CA ILE A 9 20.68 -21.69 -12.60
C ILE A 9 21.03 -23.11 -12.12
N ASP A 10 22.31 -23.44 -12.13
CA ASP A 10 22.79 -24.74 -11.65
C ASP A 10 24.01 -24.53 -10.75
N HIS A 11 23.75 -23.85 -9.64
CA HIS A 11 24.50 -24.04 -8.42
C HIS A 11 23.47 -24.40 -7.33
N ASP A 12 23.42 -25.69 -7.00
CA ASP A 12 22.95 -26.21 -5.71
C ASP A 12 23.86 -25.62 -4.61
N ASP A 13 23.76 -24.31 -4.35
CA ASP A 13 24.43 -23.67 -3.23
C ASP A 13 23.51 -23.82 -2.01
N PRO A 14 23.85 -24.71 -1.04
CA PRO A 14 22.98 -25.01 0.10
C PRO A 14 22.63 -23.76 0.90
N LEU A 15 23.51 -22.74 0.87
CA LEU A 15 23.27 -21.45 1.51
C LEU A 15 22.15 -20.68 0.83
N ILE A 16 22.15 -20.57 -0.50
CA ILE A 16 21.13 -19.80 -1.23
C ILE A 16 19.74 -20.41 -1.01
N SER A 17 19.63 -21.74 -1.10
CA SER A 17 18.39 -22.46 -0.83
C SER A 17 17.89 -22.27 0.61
N PHE A 18 18.80 -22.26 1.59
CA PHE A 18 18.46 -21.98 2.99
C PHE A 18 17.98 -20.53 3.20
N LEU A 19 18.63 -19.55 2.56
CA LEU A 19 18.26 -18.14 2.63
C LEU A 19 16.89 -17.89 2.01
N ASP A 20 16.62 -18.42 0.82
CA ASP A 20 15.31 -18.29 0.17
C ASP A 20 14.19 -18.90 1.01
N LYS A 21 14.44 -20.08 1.60
CA LYS A 21 13.47 -20.71 2.51
C LYS A 21 13.22 -19.87 3.76
N SER A 22 14.26 -19.25 4.31
CA SER A 22 14.15 -18.35 5.47
C SER A 22 13.34 -17.10 5.14
N ILE A 23 13.55 -16.50 3.96
CA ILE A 23 12.76 -15.37 3.47
C ILE A 23 11.29 -15.76 3.31
N LYS A 24 10.99 -16.92 2.72
CA LYS A 24 9.61 -17.41 2.58
C LYS A 24 8.92 -17.62 3.93
N VAL A 25 9.65 -18.08 4.96
CA VAL A 25 9.11 -18.18 6.33
C VAL A 25 8.81 -16.80 6.92
N ALA A 26 9.75 -15.85 6.81
CA ALA A 26 9.55 -14.49 7.29
C ALA A 26 8.33 -13.81 6.65
N ILE A 27 8.14 -13.99 5.33
CA ILE A 27 7.02 -13.41 4.60
C ILE A 27 5.68 -14.05 4.98
N LYS A 28 5.65 -15.35 5.29
CA LYS A 28 4.45 -16.01 5.85
C LYS A 28 4.07 -15.44 7.21
N ILE A 29 5.05 -15.22 8.08
CA ILE A 29 4.82 -14.56 9.38
C ILE A 29 4.27 -13.16 9.16
N LEU A 30 4.85 -12.39 8.23
CA LEU A 30 4.38 -11.06 7.87
C LEU A 30 2.93 -11.08 7.37
N ALA A 31 2.55 -12.07 6.54
CA ALA A 31 1.18 -12.22 6.06
C ALA A 31 0.19 -12.44 7.22
N ILE A 32 0.53 -13.26 8.21
CA ILE A 32 -0.30 -13.50 9.41
C ILE A 32 -0.43 -12.22 10.23
N LEU A 33 0.68 -11.52 10.46
CA LEU A 33 0.67 -10.23 11.18
C LEU A 33 -0.19 -9.19 10.46
N MET A 34 -0.14 -9.13 9.13
CA MET A 34 -0.95 -8.21 8.34
C MET A 34 -2.45 -8.50 8.48
N VAL A 35 -2.85 -9.77 8.57
CA VAL A 35 -4.26 -10.11 8.86
C VAL A 35 -4.68 -9.55 10.22
N ALA A 36 -3.85 -9.70 11.26
CA ALA A 36 -4.13 -9.14 12.57
C ALA A 36 -4.23 -7.60 12.53
N VAL A 37 -3.34 -6.93 11.79
CA VAL A 37 -3.37 -5.47 11.58
C VAL A 37 -4.65 -5.03 10.88
N ILE A 38 -5.14 -5.78 9.89
CA ILE A 38 -6.40 -5.48 9.21
C ILE A 38 -7.58 -5.58 10.18
N PHE A 39 -7.67 -6.65 10.98
CA PHE A 39 -8.72 -6.79 11.99
C PHE A 39 -8.67 -5.66 13.03
N TRP A 40 -7.48 -5.31 13.49
CA TRP A 40 -7.29 -4.20 14.42
C TRP A 40 -7.72 -2.87 13.79
N GLY A 41 -7.36 -2.62 12.54
CA GLY A 41 -7.76 -1.43 11.81
C GLY A 41 -9.27 -1.32 11.63
N VAL A 42 -9.97 -2.43 11.35
CA VAL A 42 -11.44 -2.44 11.28
C VAL A 42 -12.05 -2.12 12.65
N ALA A 43 -11.53 -2.72 13.73
CA ALA A 43 -11.98 -2.41 15.08
C ALA A 43 -11.74 -0.94 15.46
N ASP A 44 -10.59 -0.38 15.08
CA ASP A 44 -10.25 1.03 15.29
C ASP A 44 -11.21 1.96 14.55
N VAL A 45 -11.54 1.67 13.28
CA VAL A 45 -12.53 2.44 12.52
C VAL A 45 -13.90 2.44 13.21
N VAL A 46 -14.36 1.27 13.67
CA VAL A 46 -15.62 1.15 14.42
C VAL A 46 -15.57 1.96 15.71
N TYR A 47 -14.44 1.89 16.43
CA TYR A 47 -14.24 2.64 17.66
C TYR A 47 -14.25 4.16 17.43
N VAL A 48 -13.52 4.64 16.43
CA VAL A 48 -13.49 6.07 16.05
C VAL A 48 -14.89 6.54 15.64
N PHE A 49 -15.59 5.75 14.84
CA PHE A 49 -16.95 6.07 14.42
C PHE A 49 -17.91 6.16 15.63
N TYR A 50 -17.86 5.18 16.54
CA TYR A 50 -18.67 5.17 17.75
C TYR A 50 -18.38 6.36 18.65
N GLN A 51 -17.10 6.67 18.89
CA GLN A 51 -16.66 7.84 19.65
C GLN A 51 -17.23 9.13 19.05
N LYS A 52 -17.26 9.25 17.73
CA LYS A 52 -17.76 10.44 17.04
C LYS A 52 -19.27 10.62 17.12
N LEU A 53 -20.04 9.54 17.21
CA LEU A 53 -21.49 9.63 17.35
C LEU A 53 -21.96 10.08 18.75
N ILE A 54 -21.16 9.78 19.78
CA ILE A 54 -21.48 10.07 21.19
C ILE A 54 -20.83 11.38 21.66
N GLN A 55 -19.87 11.94 20.91
CA GLN A 55 -19.35 13.28 21.19
C GLN A 55 -20.40 14.35 20.85
N PRO A 56 -20.53 15.41 21.66
CA PRO A 56 -21.41 16.55 21.35
C PRO A 56 -20.83 17.36 20.17
N PRO A 57 -21.63 17.80 19.18
CA PRO A 57 -23.08 17.62 18.99
C PRO A 57 -23.45 16.19 18.61
N PHE A 58 -24.32 15.59 19.42
CA PHE A 58 -24.69 14.18 19.27
C PHE A 58 -25.30 13.89 17.90
N MET A 59 -24.92 12.76 17.29
CA MET A 59 -25.38 12.30 15.97
C MET A 59 -25.13 13.26 14.79
N LEU A 60 -24.33 14.32 14.94
CA LEU A 60 -23.95 15.22 13.86
C LEU A 60 -22.47 15.08 13.53
N LEU A 61 -22.18 14.50 12.36
CA LEU A 61 -20.82 14.46 11.82
C LEU A 61 -20.54 15.75 11.04
N VAL A 62 -19.64 16.58 11.56
CA VAL A 62 -19.10 17.72 10.81
C VAL A 62 -18.12 17.20 9.75
N LEU A 63 -17.95 17.93 8.65
CA LEU A 63 -16.99 17.61 7.56
C LEU A 63 -15.61 17.17 8.09
N SER A 64 -15.09 17.84 9.11
CA SER A 64 -13.79 17.52 9.72
C SER A 64 -13.77 16.14 10.41
N ASP A 65 -14.88 15.69 10.98
CA ASP A 65 -15.01 14.37 11.58
C ASP A 65 -15.20 13.27 10.52
N ILE A 66 -15.88 13.60 9.40
CA ILE A 66 -15.99 12.71 8.24
C ILE A 66 -14.59 12.43 7.66
N PHE A 67 -13.75 13.45 7.50
CA PHE A 67 -12.38 13.27 7.01
C PHE A 67 -11.52 12.41 7.95
N LYS A 68 -11.71 12.51 9.28
CA LYS A 68 -11.02 11.64 10.26
C LYS A 68 -11.44 10.18 10.11
N VAL A 69 -12.75 9.95 9.97
CA VAL A 69 -13.30 8.61 9.74
C VAL A 69 -12.78 8.04 8.42
N PHE A 70 -12.78 8.82 7.33
CA PHE A 70 -12.20 8.43 6.05
C PHE A 70 -10.70 8.14 6.16
N ALA A 71 -9.92 8.92 6.89
CA ALA A 71 -8.51 8.64 7.09
C ALA A 71 -8.29 7.26 7.75
N ALA A 72 -9.12 6.90 8.73
CA ALA A 72 -9.08 5.58 9.36
C ALA A 72 -9.48 4.46 8.36
N PHE A 73 -10.54 4.65 7.57
CA PHE A 73 -10.90 3.70 6.50
C PHE A 73 -9.77 3.52 5.47
N LEU A 74 -9.14 4.61 5.05
CA LEU A 74 -8.05 4.58 4.08
C LEU A 74 -6.82 3.85 4.64
N ALA A 75 -6.54 3.96 5.95
CA ALA A 75 -5.50 3.18 6.62
C ALA A 75 -5.77 1.67 6.55
N VAL A 76 -7.02 1.24 6.75
CA VAL A 76 -7.42 -0.18 6.59
C VAL A 76 -7.21 -0.65 5.14
N LEU A 77 -7.59 0.18 4.16
CA LEU A 77 -7.38 -0.17 2.74
C LEU A 77 -5.90 -0.29 2.38
N ILE A 78 -5.02 0.52 2.97
CA ILE A 78 -3.57 0.38 2.80
C ILE A 78 -3.09 -0.97 3.36
N ALA A 79 -3.58 -1.38 4.52
CA ALA A 79 -3.22 -2.67 5.10
C ALA A 79 -3.64 -3.85 4.22
N ILE A 80 -4.87 -3.82 3.67
CA ILE A 80 -5.37 -4.83 2.73
C ILE A 80 -4.51 -4.90 1.47
N GLU A 81 -4.11 -3.75 0.95
CA GLU A 81 -3.29 -3.65 -0.25
C GLU A 81 -1.86 -4.20 -0.05
N ILE A 82 -1.22 -3.86 1.06
CA ILE A 82 0.08 -4.44 1.44
C ILE A 82 -0.05 -5.96 1.61
N PHE A 83 -1.13 -6.44 2.22
CA PHE A 83 -1.40 -7.87 2.34
C PHE A 83 -1.51 -8.56 0.97
N GLN A 84 -2.22 -7.96 0.01
CA GLN A 84 -2.31 -8.49 -1.36
C GLN A 84 -0.93 -8.55 -2.03
N ASN A 85 -0.06 -7.57 -1.82
CA ASN A 85 1.31 -7.55 -2.36
C ASN A 85 2.14 -8.72 -1.80
N ILE A 86 2.01 -8.98 -0.49
CA ILE A 86 2.68 -10.09 0.18
C ILE A 86 2.18 -11.45 -0.33
N ILE A 87 0.87 -11.62 -0.45
CA ILE A 87 0.28 -12.88 -0.94
C ILE A 87 0.68 -13.12 -2.40
N LEU A 88 0.71 -12.07 -3.23
CA LEU A 88 1.12 -12.23 -4.62
C LEU A 88 2.58 -12.68 -4.71
N TYR A 89 3.47 -12.08 -3.93
CA TYR A 89 4.86 -12.55 -3.82
C TYR A 89 4.93 -14.04 -3.41
N LEU A 90 4.17 -14.46 -2.40
CA LEU A 90 4.14 -15.86 -1.96
C LEU A 90 3.56 -16.83 -3.01
N ARG A 91 2.74 -16.35 -3.93
CA ARG A 91 2.11 -17.18 -4.99
C ARG A 91 2.98 -17.29 -6.23
N THR A 92 3.66 -16.22 -6.61
CA THR A 92 4.39 -16.16 -7.88
C THR A 92 5.91 -16.24 -7.71
N ASP A 93 6.43 -16.21 -6.47
CA ASP A 93 7.87 -16.18 -6.14
C ASP A 93 8.65 -15.05 -6.86
N VAL A 94 7.93 -14.07 -7.40
CA VAL A 94 8.45 -12.90 -8.11
C VAL A 94 7.78 -11.65 -7.57
N ILE A 95 8.54 -10.55 -7.50
CA ILE A 95 8.00 -9.25 -7.10
C ILE A 95 7.15 -8.70 -8.25
N PRO A 96 5.84 -8.51 -8.07
CA PRO A 96 4.93 -8.04 -9.12
C PRO A 96 5.10 -6.52 -9.31
N LEU A 97 6.14 -6.10 -10.05
CA LEU A 97 6.51 -4.70 -10.23
C LEU A 97 5.34 -3.82 -10.70
N LYS A 98 4.51 -4.31 -11.63
CA LYS A 98 3.33 -3.59 -12.11
C LYS A 98 2.34 -3.30 -10.98
N LEU A 99 2.14 -4.26 -10.07
CA LEU A 99 1.19 -4.12 -8.99
C LEU A 99 1.71 -3.17 -7.90
N VAL A 100 3.02 -3.17 -7.62
CA VAL A 100 3.66 -2.21 -6.71
C VAL A 100 3.49 -0.76 -7.21
N VAL A 101 3.66 -0.51 -8.52
CA VAL A 101 3.45 0.83 -9.10
C VAL A 101 1.99 1.26 -9.04
N VAL A 102 1.05 0.34 -9.29
CA VAL A 102 -0.39 0.60 -9.11
C VAL A 102 -0.68 0.95 -7.65
N THR A 103 -0.07 0.24 -6.70
CA THR A 103 -0.21 0.54 -5.27
C THR A 103 0.30 1.93 -4.90
N ALA A 104 1.43 2.35 -5.46
CA ALA A 104 1.93 3.71 -5.27
C ALA A 104 0.94 4.77 -5.82
N LEU A 105 0.37 4.54 -7.01
CA LEU A 105 -0.64 5.43 -7.59
C LEU A 105 -1.91 5.52 -6.73
N VAL A 106 -2.43 4.39 -6.28
CA VAL A 106 -3.61 4.33 -5.40
C VAL A 106 -3.33 5.04 -4.07
N ALA A 107 -2.15 4.81 -3.47
CA ALA A 107 -1.76 5.49 -2.23
C ALA A 107 -1.69 7.02 -2.40
N MET A 108 -1.13 7.51 -3.52
CA MET A 108 -1.10 8.95 -3.82
C MET A 108 -2.51 9.51 -4.06
N ALA A 109 -3.37 8.77 -4.76
CA ALA A 109 -4.77 9.17 -4.96
C ALA A 109 -5.51 9.30 -3.61
N ARG A 110 -5.30 8.35 -2.68
CA ARG A 110 -5.85 8.44 -1.31
C ARG A 110 -5.36 9.67 -0.56
N LYS A 111 -4.09 10.07 -0.73
CA LYS A 111 -3.54 11.28 -0.11
C LYS A 111 -4.22 12.55 -0.63
N ILE A 112 -4.52 12.61 -1.92
CA ILE A 112 -5.17 13.76 -2.57
C ILE A 112 -6.62 13.92 -2.09
N ILE A 113 -7.35 12.81 -1.88
CA ILE A 113 -8.76 12.83 -1.44
C ILE A 113 -8.92 13.47 -0.05
N ILE A 114 -7.92 13.35 0.83
CA ILE A 114 -7.98 13.85 2.22
C ILE A 114 -7.43 15.28 2.35
N ILE A 115 -6.76 15.82 1.33
CA ILE A 115 -6.11 17.14 1.42
C ILE A 115 -7.16 18.24 1.62
N ASP A 116 -6.94 19.09 2.63
CA ASP A 116 -7.62 20.37 2.76
C ASP A 116 -6.81 21.46 2.03
N PHE A 117 -7.35 21.96 0.93
CA PHE A 117 -6.69 22.95 0.10
C PHE A 117 -6.58 24.34 0.76
N ASN A 118 -7.26 24.57 1.89
CA ASN A 118 -7.14 25.82 2.65
C ASN A 118 -5.90 25.85 3.54
N GLU A 119 -5.34 24.69 3.89
CA GLU A 119 -4.17 24.58 4.77
C GLU A 119 -2.86 24.30 4.01
N VAL A 120 -2.93 24.12 2.69
CA VAL A 120 -1.80 23.65 1.88
C VAL A 120 -1.35 24.73 0.90
N MET A 121 -0.08 25.12 0.97
CA MET A 121 0.50 26.06 0.02
C MET A 121 0.41 25.52 -1.43
N PRO A 122 0.12 26.37 -2.43
CA PRO A 122 -0.02 25.94 -3.83
C PRO A 122 1.17 25.12 -4.35
N MET A 123 2.38 25.42 -3.88
CA MET A 123 3.60 24.68 -4.24
C MET A 123 3.52 23.18 -3.90
N HIS A 124 2.89 22.81 -2.78
CA HIS A 124 2.73 21.40 -2.42
C HIS A 124 1.74 20.68 -3.33
N ILE A 125 0.71 21.36 -3.82
CA ILE A 125 -0.26 20.80 -4.77
C ILE A 125 0.44 20.46 -6.09
N PHE A 126 1.27 21.37 -6.60
CA PHE A 126 2.09 21.12 -7.80
C PHE A 126 3.09 19.97 -7.60
N ALA A 127 3.75 19.90 -6.43
CA ALA A 127 4.67 18.82 -6.12
C ALA A 127 3.96 17.45 -6.12
N VAL A 128 2.77 17.36 -5.51
CA VAL A 128 1.95 16.14 -5.52
C VAL A 128 1.53 15.77 -6.95
N GLY A 129 1.10 16.75 -7.75
CA GLY A 129 0.77 16.54 -9.17
C GLY A 129 1.95 15.99 -9.97
N PHE A 130 3.16 16.51 -9.75
CA PHE A 130 4.37 16.02 -10.39
C PHE A 130 4.69 14.56 -10.02
N VAL A 131 4.56 14.20 -8.74
CA VAL A 131 4.76 12.82 -8.27
C VAL A 131 3.75 11.86 -8.91
N VAL A 132 2.47 12.24 -8.98
CA VAL A 132 1.44 11.41 -9.64
C VAL A 132 1.72 11.25 -11.13
N LEU A 133 2.14 12.31 -11.82
CA LEU A 133 2.55 12.24 -13.23
C LEU A 133 3.75 11.30 -13.42
N ALA A 134 4.79 11.41 -12.58
CA ALA A 134 5.96 10.54 -12.65
C ALA A 134 5.61 9.06 -12.42
N LEU A 135 4.73 8.77 -11.46
CA LEU A 135 4.20 7.42 -11.23
C LEU A 135 3.35 6.93 -12.41
N GLY A 136 2.55 7.79 -13.03
CA GLY A 136 1.76 7.47 -14.22
C GLY A 136 2.64 7.13 -15.42
N VAL A 137 3.70 7.89 -15.65
CA VAL A 137 4.71 7.60 -16.68
C VAL A 137 5.42 6.27 -16.39
N THR A 138 5.80 6.02 -15.14
CA THR A 138 6.40 4.76 -14.71
C THR A 138 5.48 3.58 -14.99
N TYR A 139 4.19 3.69 -14.66
CA TYR A 139 3.18 2.66 -14.94
C TYR A 139 3.07 2.37 -16.44
N TYR A 140 3.03 3.40 -17.29
CA TYR A 140 2.97 3.24 -18.74
C TYR A 140 4.20 2.52 -19.29
N LEU A 141 5.40 2.89 -18.84
CA LEU A 141 6.65 2.27 -19.29
C LEU A 141 6.79 0.81 -18.85
N VAL A 142 6.43 0.50 -17.59
CA VAL A 142 6.44 -0.88 -17.08
C VAL A 142 5.40 -1.75 -17.79
N GLY A 143 4.27 -1.18 -18.20
CA GLY A 143 3.21 -1.89 -18.93
C GLY A 143 3.49 -2.13 -20.41
N LYS A 144 4.55 -1.56 -21.00
CA LYS A 144 4.87 -1.66 -22.43
C LYS A 144 5.77 -2.87 -22.79
N LYS A 145 5.90 -3.85 -21.90
CA LYS A 145 6.59 -5.12 -22.15
C LYS A 145 5.61 -6.28 -22.20
#